data_AF-A0AAP8BHP6-F1
#
_entry.id   AF-A0AAP8BHP6-F1
#
_cell.length_a   1.000
_cell.length_b   1.000
_cell.length_c   1.000
_cell.angle_alpha   90.00
_cell.angle_beta   90.00
_cell.angle_gamma   90.00
#
_symmetry.space_group_name_H-M   'P 1'
#
loop_
_entity.id
_entity.type
_entity.pdbx_description
1 polymer ?
#
loop_
_entity_poly.entity_id
_entity_poly.type
_entity_poly.pdbx_seq_one_letter_code
_entity_poly.pdbx_strand_id
1 'polypeptide(L)'
;MKNTIKNQPSVRNTEKDFDIIKMEPISVGNRKNSIERYIATLSDGTKRNFKRCASECGEMLTYESFSNYKSNKDGRRNECGQCISKYSRKKKAENVAKARKDGKRICSVCNEEKKISEYTTDGKGYRKECRKCKVKNDILRNHARKSRKHGLHVKLDGEGIEEFKSIVMNAACVLTGSFENVSNDHIIPTSLKGGSHIGNLLPIRRELNSSKGSLPFFLWIRTKNFRDISKKYGVEPGRVQFYIEFAAYLNRMTSDQYERYTLFVWKMQQNEETKHITANPTKSEALEYSTGGLTWLDHEDVRYYRPTITAQERAEIYAKFDAEQAIQ
;
A
#
# COMPACT_ATOMS: atom_id res chain seq x y z
N MET A 1 -2.04 -24.30 -0.77
CA MET A 1 -1.21 -23.99 -1.96
C MET A 1 -2.08 -24.08 -3.21
N LYS A 2 -2.56 -22.96 -3.76
CA LYS A 2 -3.28 -22.96 -5.05
C LYS A 2 -2.23 -22.95 -6.16
N ASN A 3 -1.92 -24.11 -6.71
CA ASN A 3 -1.06 -24.23 -7.89
C ASN A 3 -1.64 -23.35 -8.99
N THR A 4 -0.90 -22.30 -9.34
CA THR A 4 -1.23 -21.43 -10.45
C THR A 4 -1.17 -22.23 -11.75
N ILE A 5 -2.33 -22.48 -12.34
CA ILE A 5 -2.51 -22.82 -13.76
C ILE A 5 -1.99 -21.62 -14.57
N LYS A 6 -0.66 -21.48 -14.70
CA LYS A 6 -0.03 -20.31 -15.36
C LYS A 6 0.61 -20.64 -16.70
N ASN A 7 0.62 -21.91 -17.09
CA ASN A 7 1.21 -22.37 -18.35
C ASN A 7 0.28 -23.33 -19.10
N GLN A 8 -1.05 -23.20 -18.99
CA GLN A 8 -1.88 -23.84 -20.00
C GLN A 8 -1.58 -23.15 -21.34
N PRO A 9 -1.19 -23.91 -22.38
CA PRO A 9 -0.97 -23.33 -23.70
C PRO A 9 -2.25 -22.55 -24.08
N SER A 10 -2.07 -21.35 -24.61
CA SER A 10 -3.21 -20.55 -25.08
C SER A 10 -3.96 -21.37 -26.10
N VAL A 11 -5.18 -21.77 -25.77
CA VAL A 11 -6.07 -22.55 -26.65
C VAL A 11 -6.23 -21.75 -27.96
N ARG A 12 -5.69 -22.30 -29.05
CA ARG A 12 -5.75 -21.70 -30.39
C ARG A 12 -6.58 -22.63 -31.25
N ASN A 13 -7.89 -22.43 -31.22
CA ASN A 13 -8.80 -23.20 -32.06
C ASN A 13 -9.17 -22.33 -33.26
N THR A 14 -8.67 -22.76 -34.41
CA THR A 14 -8.94 -22.23 -35.74
C THR A 14 -10.20 -22.84 -36.31
N GLU A 15 -10.73 -22.26 -37.39
CA GLU A 15 -11.86 -22.84 -38.12
C GLU A 15 -11.58 -24.27 -38.64
N LYS A 16 -10.31 -24.61 -38.92
CA LYS A 16 -9.89 -25.92 -39.41
C LYS A 16 -9.97 -27.02 -38.34
N ASP A 17 -10.08 -26.63 -37.07
CA ASP A 17 -10.19 -27.57 -35.96
C ASP A 17 -11.64 -28.02 -35.73
N PHE A 18 -12.57 -27.61 -36.58
CA PHE A 18 -13.99 -27.93 -36.47
C PHE A 18 -14.60 -28.28 -37.82
N ASP A 19 -15.52 -29.24 -37.82
CA ASP A 19 -16.36 -29.55 -38.98
C ASP A 19 -17.53 -28.54 -39.04
N ILE A 20 -17.31 -27.40 -39.69
CA ILE A 20 -18.29 -26.31 -39.76
C ILE A 20 -19.26 -26.55 -40.92
N ILE A 21 -20.57 -26.65 -40.60
CA ILE A 21 -21.64 -26.75 -41.62
C ILE A 21 -21.99 -25.36 -42.16
N LYS A 22 -22.13 -24.37 -41.28
CA LYS A 22 -22.63 -23.03 -41.63
C LYS A 22 -21.95 -21.95 -40.81
N MET A 23 -21.55 -20.84 -41.43
CA MET A 23 -21.11 -19.63 -40.74
C MET A 23 -22.00 -18.44 -41.08
N GLU A 24 -22.56 -17.81 -40.05
CA GLU A 24 -23.43 -16.65 -40.19
C GLU A 24 -22.76 -15.41 -39.59
N PRO A 25 -22.65 -14.29 -40.33
CA PRO A 25 -22.03 -13.08 -39.80
C PRO A 25 -22.87 -12.48 -38.67
N ILE A 26 -22.20 -12.10 -37.58
CA ILE A 26 -22.83 -11.33 -36.49
C ILE A 26 -22.82 -9.87 -36.93
N SER A 27 -24.00 -9.25 -37.06
CA SER A 27 -24.10 -7.83 -37.40
C SER A 27 -23.38 -6.97 -36.36
N VAL A 28 -22.24 -6.40 -36.76
CA VAL A 28 -21.50 -5.39 -36.01
C VAL A 28 -21.55 -4.13 -36.84
N GLY A 29 -22.10 -3.05 -36.27
CA GLY A 29 -22.51 -1.85 -37.02
C GLY A 29 -21.49 -1.30 -38.02
N ASN A 30 -21.99 -0.52 -38.99
CA ASN A 30 -21.39 -0.10 -40.28
C ASN A 30 -20.06 0.70 -40.25
N ARG A 31 -19.18 0.50 -39.28
CA ARG A 31 -17.87 1.16 -39.27
C ARG A 31 -16.93 0.45 -40.24
N LYS A 32 -16.22 1.23 -41.06
CA LYS A 32 -15.25 0.78 -42.09
C LYS A 32 -14.10 -0.12 -41.57
N ASN A 33 -13.97 -0.27 -40.24
CA ASN A 33 -12.97 -1.11 -39.55
C ASN A 33 -13.64 -2.15 -38.62
N SER A 34 -14.86 -2.60 -38.93
CA SER A 34 -15.55 -3.61 -38.15
C SER A 34 -14.84 -4.95 -38.28
N ILE A 35 -14.43 -5.52 -37.14
CA ILE A 35 -13.85 -6.86 -37.11
C ILE A 35 -14.93 -7.89 -37.42
N GLU A 36 -14.62 -8.76 -38.38
CA GLU A 36 -15.46 -9.88 -38.76
C GLU A 36 -15.72 -10.82 -37.59
N ARG A 37 -16.99 -11.16 -37.40
CA ARG A 37 -17.50 -12.04 -36.33
C ARG A 37 -18.56 -12.93 -36.93
N TYR A 38 -18.57 -14.20 -36.52
CA TYR A 38 -19.50 -15.19 -37.03
C TYR A 38 -20.01 -16.10 -35.91
N ILE A 39 -21.22 -16.63 -36.10
CA ILE A 39 -21.74 -17.79 -35.38
C ILE A 39 -21.62 -18.97 -36.35
N ALA A 40 -20.81 -19.95 -36.00
CA ALA A 40 -20.67 -21.19 -36.75
C ALA A 40 -21.56 -22.28 -36.15
N THR A 41 -22.24 -23.05 -37.00
CA THR A 41 -22.94 -24.29 -36.63
C THR A 41 -22.07 -25.47 -37.06
N LEU A 42 -21.71 -26.33 -36.11
CA LEU A 42 -20.84 -27.49 -36.32
C LEU A 42 -21.64 -28.73 -36.76
N SER A 43 -20.96 -29.77 -37.25
CA SER A 43 -21.53 -31.05 -37.68
C SER A 43 -22.41 -31.74 -36.61
N ASP A 44 -22.07 -31.56 -35.33
CA ASP A 44 -22.83 -32.06 -34.18
C ASP A 44 -24.04 -31.18 -33.80
N GLY A 45 -24.31 -30.11 -34.56
CA GLY A 45 -25.39 -29.15 -34.31
C GLY A 45 -25.05 -28.07 -33.27
N THR A 46 -23.88 -28.11 -32.63
CA THR A 46 -23.49 -27.08 -31.65
C THR A 46 -23.12 -25.77 -32.32
N LYS A 47 -23.31 -24.65 -31.60
CA LYS A 47 -22.98 -23.31 -32.09
C LYS A 47 -21.72 -22.76 -31.40
N ARG A 48 -20.83 -22.15 -32.17
CA ARG A 48 -19.59 -21.53 -31.68
C ARG A 48 -19.40 -20.13 -32.26
N ASN A 49 -18.87 -19.21 -31.44
CA ASN A 49 -18.56 -17.86 -31.88
C ASN A 49 -17.13 -17.77 -32.41
N PHE A 50 -16.98 -17.25 -33.62
CA PHE A 50 -15.71 -17.03 -34.30
C PHE A 50 -15.46 -15.54 -34.53
N LYS A 51 -14.19 -15.15 -34.48
CA LYS A 51 -13.72 -13.77 -34.69
C LYS A 51 -12.42 -13.78 -35.48
N ARG A 52 -12.31 -12.90 -36.47
CA ARG A 52 -11.06 -12.71 -37.20
C ARG A 52 -10.05 -11.96 -36.34
N CYS A 53 -8.82 -12.47 -36.25
CA CYS A 53 -7.74 -11.74 -35.60
C CYS A 53 -7.36 -10.50 -36.41
N ALA A 54 -7.37 -9.32 -35.78
CA ALA A 54 -7.01 -8.05 -36.41
C ALA A 54 -5.48 -7.81 -36.51
N SER A 55 -4.66 -8.77 -36.08
CA SER A 55 -3.20 -8.73 -36.19
C SER A 55 -2.73 -9.40 -37.48
N GLU A 56 -1.41 -9.43 -37.71
CA GLU A 56 -0.75 -10.09 -38.84
C GLU A 56 -1.24 -11.53 -39.15
N CYS A 57 -1.75 -12.30 -38.17
CA CYS A 57 -2.16 -13.67 -38.46
C CYS A 57 -3.46 -13.76 -39.27
N GLY A 58 -4.37 -12.79 -39.17
CA GLY A 58 -5.62 -12.75 -39.96
C GLY A 58 -6.58 -13.94 -39.80
N GLU A 59 -6.26 -14.90 -38.93
CA GLU A 59 -6.99 -16.17 -38.78
C GLU A 59 -8.39 -15.98 -38.18
N MET A 60 -9.32 -16.84 -38.61
CA MET A 60 -10.60 -17.04 -37.96
C MET A 60 -10.43 -17.97 -36.75
N LEU A 61 -10.67 -17.45 -35.56
CA LEU A 61 -10.46 -18.15 -34.30
C LEU A 61 -11.72 -18.11 -33.43
N THR A 62 -11.86 -19.12 -32.57
CA THR A 62 -12.89 -19.09 -31.52
C THR A 62 -12.66 -17.95 -30.52
N TYR A 63 -13.74 -17.48 -29.87
CA TYR A 63 -13.66 -16.36 -28.90
C TYR A 63 -12.73 -16.65 -27.71
N GLU A 64 -12.57 -17.92 -27.36
CA GLU A 64 -11.69 -18.41 -26.31
C GLU A 64 -10.21 -18.12 -26.59
N SER A 65 -9.82 -17.99 -27.87
CA SER A 65 -8.48 -17.60 -28.28
C SER A 65 -8.17 -16.10 -28.09
N PHE A 66 -9.15 -15.29 -27.65
CA PHE A 66 -9.00 -13.86 -27.39
C PHE A 66 -9.10 -13.55 -25.89
N SER A 67 -8.16 -12.75 -25.38
CA SER A 67 -8.18 -12.32 -23.99
C SER A 67 -9.36 -11.40 -23.69
N ASN A 68 -9.89 -11.46 -22.46
CA ASN A 68 -10.96 -10.59 -22.00
C ASN A 68 -10.56 -9.11 -22.06
N TYR A 69 -11.47 -8.26 -22.54
CA TYR A 69 -11.33 -6.81 -22.61
C TYR A 69 -12.70 -6.13 -22.56
N LYS A 70 -13.11 -5.73 -21.35
CA LYS A 70 -14.48 -5.27 -21.03
C LYS A 70 -14.95 -4.04 -21.81
N SER A 71 -14.04 -3.23 -22.33
CA SER A 71 -14.36 -2.04 -23.12
C SER A 71 -14.80 -2.33 -24.55
N ASN A 72 -14.57 -3.55 -25.05
CA ASN A 72 -15.11 -3.96 -26.35
C ASN A 72 -16.53 -4.51 -26.18
N LYS A 73 -17.38 -4.32 -27.20
CA LYS A 73 -18.79 -4.77 -27.18
C LYS A 73 -18.96 -6.27 -26.91
N ASP A 74 -18.02 -7.09 -27.37
CA ASP A 74 -17.98 -8.55 -27.18
C ASP A 74 -17.21 -8.97 -25.91
N GLY A 75 -16.70 -8.02 -25.13
CA GLY A 75 -15.87 -8.27 -23.96
C GLY A 75 -14.52 -8.93 -24.27
N ARG A 76 -14.07 -8.95 -25.53
CA ARG A 76 -12.84 -9.64 -25.97
C ARG A 76 -11.93 -8.73 -26.77
N ARG A 77 -10.62 -8.94 -26.69
CA ARG A 77 -9.65 -8.23 -27.56
C ARG A 77 -9.88 -8.55 -29.04
N ASN A 78 -9.32 -7.70 -29.88
CA ASN A 78 -9.38 -7.82 -31.34
C ASN A 78 -8.22 -8.65 -31.92
N GLU A 79 -7.19 -8.85 -31.11
CA GLU A 79 -6.01 -9.65 -31.43
C GLU A 79 -6.05 -10.93 -30.60
N CYS A 80 -5.64 -12.05 -31.20
CA CYS A 80 -5.57 -13.32 -30.50
C CYS A 80 -4.45 -13.33 -29.46
N GLY A 81 -4.56 -14.20 -28.46
CA GLY A 81 -3.57 -14.30 -27.38
C GLY A 81 -2.15 -14.57 -27.86
N GLN A 82 -1.99 -15.30 -28.96
CA GLN A 82 -0.68 -15.57 -29.56
C GLN A 82 -0.05 -14.34 -30.20
N CYS A 83 -0.81 -13.57 -30.99
CA CYS A 83 -0.32 -12.33 -31.59
C CYS A 83 0.09 -11.32 -30.52
N ILE A 84 -0.74 -11.13 -29.49
CA ILE A 84 -0.43 -10.28 -28.34
C ILE A 84 0.87 -10.73 -27.67
N SER A 85 1.04 -12.04 -27.48
CA SER A 85 2.24 -12.61 -26.87
C SER A 85 3.49 -12.39 -27.72
N LYS A 86 3.41 -12.61 -29.04
CA LYS A 86 4.50 -12.36 -29.99
C LYS A 86 4.91 -10.90 -29.99
N TYR A 87 3.94 -9.99 -30.12
CA TYR A 87 4.17 -8.54 -30.06
C TYR A 87 4.82 -8.13 -28.73
N SER A 88 4.29 -8.62 -27.60
CA SER A 88 4.84 -8.31 -26.28
C SER A 88 6.27 -8.82 -26.10
N ARG A 89 6.62 -10.00 -26.64
CA ARG A 89 7.99 -10.55 -26.59
C ARG A 89 8.94 -9.70 -27.43
N LYS A 90 8.54 -9.33 -28.65
CA LYS A 90 9.33 -8.46 -29.55
C LYS A 90 9.63 -7.11 -28.90
N LYS A 91 8.59 -6.39 -28.44
CA LYS A 91 8.73 -5.09 -27.77
C LYS A 91 9.60 -5.17 -26.51
N LYS A 92 9.51 -6.28 -25.77
CA LYS A 92 10.34 -6.52 -24.59
C LYS A 92 11.82 -6.72 -24.96
N ALA A 93 12.11 -7.51 -25.99
CA ALA A 93 13.46 -7.70 -26.50
C ALA A 93 14.06 -6.39 -27.01
N GLU A 94 13.29 -5.60 -27.77
CA GLU A 94 13.67 -4.26 -28.24
C GLU A 94 14.01 -3.32 -27.07
N ASN A 95 13.16 -3.28 -26.03
CA ASN A 95 13.43 -2.46 -24.85
C ASN A 95 14.69 -2.90 -24.09
N VAL A 96 14.95 -4.20 -24.00
CA VAL A 96 16.17 -4.73 -23.37
C VAL A 96 17.40 -4.39 -24.21
N ALA A 97 17.31 -4.52 -25.54
CA ALA A 97 18.40 -4.19 -26.45
C ALA A 97 18.71 -2.68 -26.43
N LYS A 98 17.69 -1.82 -26.48
CA LYS A 98 17.83 -0.37 -26.39
C LYS A 98 18.48 0.04 -25.07
N ALA A 99 17.99 -0.48 -23.95
CA ALA A 99 18.59 -0.20 -22.65
C ALA A 99 20.07 -0.60 -22.64
N ARG A 100 20.41 -1.82 -23.10
CA ARG A 100 21.81 -2.29 -23.17
C ARG A 100 22.71 -1.39 -24.00
N LYS A 101 22.22 -0.86 -25.12
CA LYS A 101 22.97 0.06 -26.00
C LYS A 101 23.26 1.39 -25.33
N ASP A 102 22.25 1.99 -24.69
CA ASP A 102 22.37 3.34 -24.12
C ASP A 102 23.02 3.32 -22.72
N GLY A 103 23.10 2.16 -22.07
CA GLY A 103 23.58 2.00 -20.69
C GLY A 103 22.64 2.61 -19.63
N LYS A 104 21.54 3.23 -20.07
CA LYS A 104 20.65 4.05 -19.27
C LYS A 104 19.17 3.73 -19.51
N ARG A 105 18.32 4.14 -18.56
CA ARG A 105 16.87 3.98 -18.60
C ARG A 105 16.17 5.02 -17.74
N ILE A 106 15.00 5.50 -18.19
CA ILE A 106 14.12 6.38 -17.42
C ILE A 106 13.30 5.57 -16.41
N CYS A 107 13.32 6.00 -15.14
CA CYS A 107 12.58 5.37 -14.06
C CYS A 107 11.10 5.76 -14.15
N SER A 108 10.18 4.80 -14.22
CA SER A 108 8.74 5.10 -14.32
C SER A 108 8.11 5.77 -13.08
N VAL A 109 8.88 5.93 -11.99
CA VAL A 109 8.38 6.48 -10.72
C VAL A 109 8.94 7.89 -10.47
N CYS A 110 10.26 8.07 -10.57
CA CYS A 110 10.88 9.39 -10.39
C CYS A 110 11.14 10.14 -11.70
N ASN A 111 10.88 9.52 -12.85
CA ASN A 111 11.11 10.07 -14.19
C ASN A 111 12.55 10.50 -14.52
N GLU A 112 13.52 10.11 -13.69
CA GLU A 112 14.95 10.38 -13.91
C GLU A 112 15.58 9.31 -14.82
N GLU A 113 16.49 9.74 -15.69
CA GLU A 113 17.38 8.85 -16.44
C GLU A 113 18.48 8.31 -15.53
N LYS A 114 18.62 6.99 -15.42
CA LYS A 114 19.59 6.32 -14.55
C LYS A 114 20.34 5.22 -15.26
N LYS A 115 21.53 4.87 -14.76
CA LYS A 115 22.29 3.73 -15.26
C LYS A 115 21.51 2.43 -15.04
N ILE A 116 21.63 1.48 -15.96
CA ILE A 116 20.96 0.17 -15.84
C ILE A 116 21.30 -0.57 -14.52
N SER A 117 22.53 -0.41 -14.01
CA SER A 117 22.98 -1.01 -12.75
C SER A 117 22.13 -0.56 -11.54
N GLU A 118 21.46 0.58 -11.63
CA GLU A 118 20.54 1.08 -10.61
C GLU A 118 19.16 0.42 -10.68
N TYR A 119 18.90 -0.48 -11.63
CA TYR A 119 17.65 -1.24 -11.72
C TYR A 119 17.86 -2.67 -11.21
N THR A 120 16.81 -3.25 -10.63
CA THR A 120 16.81 -4.68 -10.28
C THR A 120 16.17 -5.49 -11.41
N THR A 121 16.52 -6.78 -11.49
CA THR A 121 15.90 -7.71 -12.44
C THR A 121 14.86 -8.59 -11.76
N ASP A 122 13.94 -9.16 -12.52
CA ASP A 122 12.93 -10.12 -12.04
C ASP A 122 12.96 -11.45 -12.83
N GLY A 123 14.10 -11.77 -13.44
CA GLY A 123 14.25 -12.87 -14.39
C GLY A 123 13.58 -12.62 -15.76
N LYS A 124 12.73 -11.60 -15.87
CA LYS A 124 12.12 -11.15 -17.12
C LYS A 124 12.79 -9.87 -17.63
N GLY A 125 13.86 -9.39 -17.01
CA GLY A 125 14.59 -8.20 -17.43
C GLY A 125 14.62 -7.14 -16.32
N TYR A 126 15.03 -5.93 -16.66
CA TYR A 126 15.06 -4.82 -15.70
C TYR A 126 13.65 -4.32 -15.38
N ARG A 127 13.39 -4.10 -14.09
CA ARG A 127 12.14 -3.48 -13.62
C ARG A 127 11.99 -2.07 -14.18
N LYS A 128 10.75 -1.56 -14.20
CA LYS A 128 10.43 -0.21 -14.70
C LYS A 128 10.86 0.90 -13.74
N GLU A 129 10.89 0.59 -12.44
CA GLU A 129 11.33 1.49 -11.38
C GLU A 129 12.78 1.21 -10.97
N CYS A 130 13.54 2.26 -10.65
CA CYS A 130 14.90 2.12 -10.14
C CYS A 130 14.91 1.45 -8.76
N ARG A 131 16.07 0.94 -8.33
CA ARG A 131 16.27 0.25 -7.05
C ARG A 131 15.83 1.09 -5.86
N LYS A 132 16.18 2.39 -5.85
CA LYS A 132 15.76 3.32 -4.77
C LYS A 132 14.23 3.45 -4.70
N CYS A 133 13.56 3.70 -5.83
CA CYS A 133 12.09 3.79 -5.90
C CYS A 133 11.43 2.46 -5.52
N LYS A 134 11.98 1.32 -5.98
CA LYS A 134 11.50 -0.01 -5.61
C LYS A 134 11.56 -0.23 -4.10
N VAL A 135 12.70 0.04 -3.47
CA VAL A 135 12.87 -0.11 -2.01
C VAL A 135 11.85 0.76 -1.27
N LYS A 136 11.68 2.03 -1.69
CA LYS A 136 10.67 2.92 -1.14
C LYS A 136 9.25 2.34 -1.29
N ASN A 137 8.89 1.87 -2.49
CA ASN A 137 7.58 1.26 -2.75
C ASN A 137 7.37 -0.07 -2.00
N ASP A 138 8.41 -0.87 -1.82
CA ASP A 138 8.36 -2.12 -1.05
C ASP A 138 8.12 -1.84 0.44
N ILE A 139 8.79 -0.83 0.99
CA ILE A 139 8.56 -0.35 2.36
C ILE A 139 7.10 0.10 2.51
N LEU A 140 6.61 0.97 1.62
CA LEU A 140 5.22 1.45 1.64
C LEU A 140 4.19 0.32 1.53
N ARG A 141 4.39 -0.64 0.61
CA ARG A 141 3.53 -1.83 0.49
C ARG A 141 3.53 -2.69 1.75
N ASN A 142 4.69 -2.83 2.39
CA ASN A 142 4.80 -3.57 3.66
C ASN A 142 4.08 -2.85 4.80
N HIS A 143 4.19 -1.52 4.91
CA HIS A 143 3.41 -0.73 5.86
C HIS A 143 1.92 -0.89 5.61
N ALA A 144 1.47 -0.73 4.36
CA ALA A 144 0.07 -0.90 3.99
C ALA A 144 -0.45 -2.30 4.33
N ARG A 145 0.31 -3.35 4.03
CA ARG A 145 -0.04 -4.73 4.38
C ARG A 145 -0.15 -4.94 5.90
N LYS A 146 0.79 -4.40 6.69
CA LYS A 146 0.76 -4.47 8.16
C LYS A 146 -0.45 -3.71 8.71
N SER A 147 -0.73 -2.50 8.23
CA SER A 147 -1.91 -1.72 8.64
C SER A 147 -3.22 -2.48 8.34
N ARG A 148 -3.38 -3.06 7.14
CA ARG A 148 -4.56 -3.91 6.80
C ARG A 148 -4.71 -5.10 7.75
N LYS A 149 -3.60 -5.77 8.09
CA LYS A 149 -3.60 -6.90 9.03
C LYS A 149 -4.10 -6.49 10.42
N HIS A 150 -3.91 -5.24 10.81
CA HIS A 150 -4.36 -4.70 12.10
C HIS A 150 -5.71 -3.98 12.03
N GLY A 151 -6.42 -4.02 10.90
CA GLY A 151 -7.70 -3.30 10.75
C GLY A 151 -7.55 -1.77 10.78
N LEU A 152 -6.33 -1.27 10.55
CA LEU A 152 -6.01 0.15 10.63
C LEU A 152 -6.23 0.81 9.27
N HIS A 153 -6.56 2.10 9.28
CA HIS A 153 -6.62 2.89 8.06
C HIS A 153 -5.26 2.85 7.37
N VAL A 154 -5.27 2.52 6.08
CA VAL A 154 -4.06 2.17 5.33
C VAL A 154 -3.53 3.30 4.51
N LYS A 155 -4.25 4.43 4.35
CA LYS A 155 -3.76 5.48 3.45
C LYS A 155 -2.43 6.05 3.96
N LEU A 156 -1.40 5.47 3.39
CA LEU A 156 -0.39 6.22 2.72
C LEU A 156 -0.89 6.52 1.30
N ASP A 157 -1.76 5.75 0.65
CA ASP A 157 -2.18 5.88 -0.75
C ASP A 157 -3.39 6.82 -0.99
N GLY A 158 -3.14 8.02 -1.55
CA GLY A 158 -4.15 9.03 -1.93
C GLY A 158 -3.56 10.45 -2.07
N GLU A 159 -4.41 11.45 -2.35
CA GLU A 159 -4.06 12.88 -2.18
C GLU A 159 -3.43 13.07 -0.80
N GLY A 160 -2.26 13.72 -0.75
CA GLY A 160 -1.47 13.84 0.47
C GLY A 160 -0.34 12.81 0.63
N ILE A 161 -0.19 11.75 -0.18
CA ILE A 161 0.98 10.85 -0.05
C ILE A 161 2.29 11.51 -0.48
N GLU A 162 2.24 12.30 -1.56
CA GLU A 162 3.43 13.00 -2.05
C GLU A 162 3.73 14.21 -1.17
N GLU A 163 2.71 14.93 -0.68
CA GLU A 163 2.90 15.89 0.42
C GLU A 163 3.44 15.20 1.68
N PHE A 164 2.93 14.03 2.07
CA PHE A 164 3.44 13.25 3.20
C PHE A 164 4.88 12.78 2.95
N LYS A 165 5.21 12.28 1.76
CA LYS A 165 6.60 11.91 1.41
C LYS A 165 7.50 13.13 1.45
N SER A 166 7.01 14.29 1.04
CA SER A 166 7.72 15.56 1.13
C SER A 166 7.91 16.01 2.60
N ILE A 167 6.84 16.00 3.39
CA ILE A 167 6.77 16.50 4.77
C ILE A 167 7.34 15.50 5.79
N VAL A 168 7.39 14.20 5.51
CA VAL A 168 7.81 13.19 6.49
C VAL A 168 9.07 12.45 6.05
N MET A 169 9.24 12.18 4.75
CA MET A 169 10.46 11.49 4.27
C MET A 169 11.61 12.42 3.91
N ASN A 170 11.35 13.71 3.65
CA ASN A 170 12.39 14.72 3.41
C ASN A 170 12.45 15.80 4.49
N ALA A 171 11.65 15.69 5.56
CA ALA A 171 11.67 16.68 6.62
C ALA A 171 12.82 16.47 7.59
N ALA A 172 13.20 17.60 8.19
CA ALA A 172 13.95 17.60 9.42
C ALA A 172 13.23 16.79 10.51
N CYS A 173 14.01 16.25 11.45
CA CYS A 173 13.51 15.73 12.71
C CYS A 173 12.64 16.79 13.39
N VAL A 174 11.37 16.49 13.64
CA VAL A 174 10.42 17.47 14.17
C VAL A 174 10.86 18.03 15.54
N LEU A 175 11.53 17.19 16.33
CA LEU A 175 11.97 17.52 17.69
C LEU A 175 13.24 18.40 17.73
N THR A 176 14.07 18.38 16.68
CA THR A 176 15.39 19.08 16.70
C THR A 176 15.58 20.06 15.54
N GLY A 177 14.78 19.96 14.47
CA GLY A 177 15.00 20.71 13.24
C GLY A 177 16.17 20.23 12.38
N SER A 178 16.90 19.18 12.78
CA SER A 178 18.02 18.64 12.01
C SER A 178 17.57 17.74 10.86
N PHE A 179 18.21 17.88 9.69
CA PHE A 179 18.05 16.98 8.53
C PHE A 179 18.99 15.77 8.58
N GLU A 180 19.87 15.69 9.58
CA GLU A 180 20.84 14.62 9.70
C GLU A 180 20.23 13.36 10.30
N ASN A 181 20.53 12.21 9.70
CA ASN A 181 20.14 10.89 10.22
C ASN A 181 18.66 10.77 10.60
N VAL A 182 17.76 11.42 9.84
CA VAL A 182 16.32 11.34 10.09
C VAL A 182 15.78 9.96 9.69
N SER A 183 14.88 9.45 10.51
CA SER A 183 14.12 8.22 10.30
C SER A 183 12.64 8.49 10.59
N ASN A 184 11.77 7.52 10.30
CA ASN A 184 10.36 7.60 10.66
C ASN A 184 10.07 6.60 11.78
N ASP A 185 9.44 7.08 12.83
CA ASP A 185 8.97 6.28 13.96
C ASP A 185 7.45 6.41 14.11
N HIS A 186 6.87 5.68 15.06
CA HIS A 186 5.46 5.70 15.38
C HIS A 186 5.19 6.29 16.77
N ILE A 187 4.18 7.15 16.90
CA ILE A 187 3.72 7.64 18.22
C ILE A 187 3.25 6.47 19.06
N ILE A 188 2.42 5.61 18.47
CA ILE A 188 2.01 4.30 18.98
C ILE A 188 2.77 3.24 18.16
N PRO A 189 3.77 2.56 18.73
CA PRO A 189 4.55 1.52 18.05
C PRO A 189 3.69 0.48 17.35
N THR A 190 4.17 -0.03 16.20
CA THR A 190 3.47 -1.11 15.49
C THR A 190 3.41 -2.42 16.27
N SER A 191 4.36 -2.65 17.19
CA SER A 191 4.30 -3.74 18.18
C SER A 191 3.08 -3.63 19.10
N LEU A 192 2.64 -2.40 19.38
CA LEU A 192 1.46 -2.06 20.19
C LEU A 192 0.21 -1.80 19.33
N LYS A 193 0.17 -2.33 18.10
CA LYS A 193 -0.97 -2.20 17.18
C LYS A 193 -1.30 -0.77 16.72
N GLY A 194 -0.38 0.20 16.83
CA GLY A 194 -0.62 1.60 16.41
C GLY A 194 -0.71 1.85 14.91
N GLY A 195 -0.23 0.93 14.07
CA GLY A 195 -0.29 1.04 12.61
C GLY A 195 0.61 2.10 12.00
N SER A 196 0.54 2.24 10.67
CA SER A 196 1.33 3.20 9.91
C SER A 196 0.40 4.11 9.09
N HIS A 197 -0.09 5.16 9.73
CA HIS A 197 -0.90 6.22 9.12
C HIS A 197 -0.33 7.59 9.49
N ILE A 198 -0.71 8.65 8.76
CA ILE A 198 -0.11 9.98 8.88
C ILE A 198 -0.14 10.53 10.31
N GLY A 199 -1.28 10.43 11.00
CA GLY A 199 -1.41 10.87 12.39
C GLY A 199 -0.63 10.04 13.42
N ASN A 200 0.04 8.96 13.03
CA ASN A 200 0.86 8.13 13.93
C ASN A 200 2.35 8.12 13.54
N LEU A 201 2.77 8.85 12.51
CA LEU A 201 4.15 8.83 11.99
C LEU A 201 4.95 10.06 12.40
N LEU A 202 6.16 9.84 12.89
CA LEU A 202 7.05 10.82 13.51
C LEU A 202 8.40 10.89 12.76
N PRO A 203 8.70 11.96 12.00
CA PRO A 203 10.04 12.20 11.47
C PRO A 203 10.98 12.58 12.63
N ILE A 204 11.96 11.72 12.91
CA ILE A 204 12.79 11.81 14.10
C ILE A 204 14.22 11.34 13.84
N ARG A 205 15.21 11.99 14.45
CA ARG A 205 16.62 11.54 14.41
C ARG A 205 16.72 10.09 14.87
N ARG A 206 17.57 9.29 14.21
CA ARG A 206 17.76 7.87 14.52
C ARG A 206 18.16 7.62 15.97
N GLU A 207 18.93 8.51 16.57
CA GLU A 207 19.39 8.37 17.95
C GLU A 207 18.23 8.55 18.93
N LEU A 208 17.37 9.54 18.69
CA LEU A 208 16.12 9.74 19.44
C LEU A 208 15.16 8.56 19.26
N ASN A 209 14.99 8.07 18.03
CA ASN A 209 14.20 6.88 17.72
C ASN A 209 14.72 5.64 18.48
N SER A 210 16.03 5.42 18.45
CA SER A 210 16.68 4.33 19.19
C SER A 210 16.44 4.44 20.70
N SER A 211 16.46 5.65 21.26
CA SER A 211 16.14 5.87 22.68
C SER A 211 14.66 5.61 23.02
N LYS A 212 13.74 5.79 22.05
CA LYS A 212 12.31 5.52 22.26
C LYS A 212 12.00 4.03 22.30
N GLY A 213 12.64 3.25 21.42
CA GLY A 213 12.41 1.80 21.33
C GLY A 213 10.93 1.47 21.09
N SER A 214 10.36 0.60 21.91
CA SER A 214 8.97 0.14 21.81
C SER A 214 7.99 0.91 22.71
N LEU A 215 8.41 2.00 23.35
CA LEU A 215 7.51 2.82 24.17
C LEU A 215 6.62 3.71 23.29
N PRO A 216 5.35 3.93 23.68
CA PRO A 216 4.55 5.02 23.15
C PRO A 216 5.23 6.37 23.41
N PHE A 217 5.09 7.32 22.48
CA PHE A 217 5.73 8.64 22.55
C PHE A 217 5.48 9.36 23.89
N PHE A 218 4.24 9.38 24.37
CA PHE A 218 3.86 10.05 25.62
C PHE A 218 4.50 9.44 26.87
N LEU A 219 4.79 8.13 26.88
CA LEU A 219 5.55 7.49 27.96
C LEU A 219 7.06 7.74 27.78
N TRP A 220 7.55 7.65 26.55
CA TRP A 220 8.96 7.86 26.24
C TRP A 220 9.47 9.24 26.69
N ILE A 221 8.73 10.32 26.41
CA ILE A 221 9.15 11.69 26.76
C ILE A 221 9.25 11.92 28.28
N ARG A 222 8.76 10.99 29.11
CA ARG A 222 8.88 11.04 30.57
C ARG A 222 10.16 10.39 31.10
N THR A 223 10.75 9.49 30.31
CA THR A 223 11.92 8.69 30.71
C THR A 223 13.16 9.55 30.94
N LYS A 224 14.06 9.09 31.82
CA LYS A 224 15.39 9.70 32.01
C LYS A 224 16.18 9.71 30.70
N ASN A 225 16.13 8.61 29.95
CA ASN A 225 16.77 8.48 28.64
C ASN A 225 16.36 9.60 27.68
N PHE A 226 15.07 9.96 27.62
CA PHE A 226 14.62 11.09 26.81
C PHE A 226 15.21 12.41 27.29
N ARG A 227 15.28 12.66 28.61
CA ARG A 227 15.88 13.89 29.16
C ARG A 227 17.35 14.03 28.79
N ASP A 228 18.11 12.94 28.88
CA ASP A 228 19.53 12.96 28.57
C ASP A 228 19.77 13.16 27.07
N ILE A 229 19.02 12.47 26.22
CA ILE A 229 19.17 12.55 24.77
C ILE A 229 18.59 13.86 24.18
N SER A 230 17.54 14.41 24.79
CA SER A 230 16.96 15.71 24.41
C SER A 230 17.97 16.83 24.66
N LYS A 231 18.65 16.83 25.82
CA LYS A 231 19.73 17.77 26.11
C LYS A 231 20.89 17.63 25.11
N LYS A 232 21.29 16.39 24.79
CA LYS A 232 22.38 16.12 23.85
C LYS A 232 22.12 16.66 22.44
N TYR A 233 20.89 16.57 21.94
CA TYR A 233 20.55 16.97 20.57
C TYR A 233 19.73 18.27 20.48
N GLY A 234 19.61 19.03 21.56
CA GLY A 234 18.92 20.32 21.58
C GLY A 234 17.43 20.20 21.24
N VAL A 235 16.73 19.23 21.81
CA VAL A 235 15.26 19.15 21.66
C VAL A 235 14.61 20.24 22.50
N GLU A 236 13.91 21.14 21.84
CA GLU A 236 13.19 22.24 22.49
C GLU A 236 11.80 21.78 22.96
N PRO A 237 11.36 22.14 24.19
CA PRO A 237 10.03 21.80 24.67
C PRO A 237 8.90 22.27 23.74
N GLY A 238 9.06 23.44 23.10
CA GLY A 238 8.10 23.98 22.13
C GLY A 238 7.91 23.08 20.91
N ARG A 239 8.95 22.37 20.46
CA ARG A 239 8.87 21.41 19.34
C ARG A 239 8.15 20.12 19.74
N VAL A 240 8.36 19.66 20.97
CA VAL A 240 7.61 18.52 21.53
C VAL A 240 6.12 18.85 21.57
N GLN A 241 5.78 20.02 22.12
CA GLN A 241 4.40 20.47 22.23
C GLN A 241 3.74 20.67 20.86
N PHE A 242 4.41 21.37 19.94
CA PHE A 242 3.96 21.54 18.56
C PHE A 242 3.63 20.21 17.90
N TYR A 243 4.50 19.20 18.07
CA TYR A 243 4.27 17.90 17.45
C TYR A 243 3.09 17.14 18.07
N ILE A 244 2.90 17.23 19.39
CA ILE A 244 1.73 16.64 20.07
C ILE A 244 0.44 17.22 19.49
N GLU A 245 0.38 18.55 19.37
CA GLU A 245 -0.78 19.26 18.81
C GLU A 245 -1.01 18.90 17.34
N PHE A 246 0.05 18.86 16.53
CA PHE A 246 -0.04 18.50 15.13
C PHE A 246 -0.52 17.06 14.93
N ALA A 247 0.03 16.10 15.70
CA ALA A 247 -0.41 14.71 15.64
C ALA A 247 -1.87 14.55 16.10
N ALA A 248 -2.28 15.25 17.16
CA ALA A 248 -3.66 15.24 17.62
C ALA A 248 -4.61 15.81 16.56
N TYR A 249 -4.23 16.93 15.93
CA TYR A 249 -4.96 17.53 14.80
C TYR A 249 -5.15 16.55 13.64
N LEU A 250 -4.10 15.84 13.23
CA LEU A 250 -4.16 14.81 12.19
C LEU A 250 -5.10 13.64 12.54
N ASN A 251 -5.34 13.39 13.83
CA ASN A 251 -6.28 12.38 14.32
C ASN A 251 -7.67 12.95 14.64
N ARG A 252 -7.93 14.25 14.40
CA ARG A 252 -9.16 14.96 14.79
C ARG A 252 -9.46 14.86 16.28
N MET A 253 -8.42 15.00 17.10
CA MET A 253 -8.48 14.95 18.55
C MET A 253 -7.81 16.19 19.12
N THR A 254 -8.18 16.57 20.33
CA THR A 254 -7.35 17.47 21.15
C THR A 254 -6.08 16.74 21.61
N SER A 255 -5.03 17.49 21.97
CA SER A 255 -3.79 16.91 22.51
C SER A 255 -4.05 15.96 23.68
N ASP A 256 -4.95 16.37 24.60
CA ASP A 256 -5.35 15.60 25.77
C ASP A 256 -6.12 14.31 25.38
N GLN A 257 -7.04 14.38 24.44
CA GLN A 257 -7.73 13.18 23.94
C GLN A 257 -6.74 12.22 23.28
N TYR A 258 -5.81 12.72 22.47
CA TYR A 258 -4.88 11.88 21.71
C TYR A 258 -3.86 11.18 22.62
N GLU A 259 -3.38 11.88 23.66
CA GLU A 259 -2.58 11.30 24.73
C GLU A 259 -3.34 10.16 25.43
N ARG A 260 -4.58 10.42 25.88
CA ARG A 260 -5.40 9.42 26.58
C ARG A 260 -5.74 8.22 25.70
N TYR A 261 -5.95 8.43 24.40
CA TYR A 261 -6.11 7.35 23.44
C TYR A 261 -4.82 6.53 23.26
N THR A 262 -3.64 7.18 23.22
CA THR A 262 -2.35 6.47 23.14
C THR A 262 -2.13 5.59 24.38
N LEU A 263 -2.47 6.10 25.56
CA LEU A 263 -2.37 5.35 26.82
C LEU A 263 -3.39 4.22 26.91
N PHE A 264 -4.62 4.41 26.39
CA PHE A 264 -5.58 3.33 26.21
C PHE A 264 -4.95 2.18 25.41
N VAL A 265 -4.37 2.47 24.25
CA VAL A 265 -3.76 1.44 23.40
C VAL A 265 -2.62 0.73 24.12
N TRP A 266 -1.76 1.47 24.81
CA TRP A 266 -0.68 0.88 25.61
C TRP A 266 -1.20 -0.05 26.70
N LYS A 267 -2.21 0.39 27.48
CA LYS A 267 -2.86 -0.40 28.54
C LYS A 267 -3.42 -1.71 28.00
N MET A 268 -4.15 -1.66 26.89
CA MET A 268 -4.74 -2.87 26.30
C MET A 268 -3.68 -3.92 25.95
N GLN A 269 -2.46 -3.49 25.59
CA GLN A 269 -1.35 -4.38 25.27
C GLN A 269 -0.60 -4.91 26.50
N GLN A 270 -0.85 -4.39 27.70
CA GLN A 270 -0.26 -4.90 28.94
C GLN A 270 -1.04 -6.07 29.55
N ASN A 271 -2.28 -6.29 29.14
CA ASN A 271 -3.14 -7.37 29.64
C ASN A 271 -3.36 -8.42 28.53
N GLU A 272 -3.10 -9.69 28.88
CA GLU A 272 -3.25 -10.85 27.99
C GLU A 272 -4.66 -11.02 27.42
N GLU A 273 -5.69 -10.66 28.20
CA GLU A 273 -7.09 -10.73 27.77
C GLU A 273 -7.38 -9.66 26.72
N THR A 274 -6.81 -8.47 26.83
CA THR A 274 -7.10 -7.33 25.94
C THR A 274 -6.08 -7.10 24.84
N LYS A 275 -4.94 -7.82 24.81
CA LYS A 275 -3.87 -7.57 23.82
C LYS A 275 -4.28 -7.78 22.36
N HIS A 276 -5.38 -8.48 22.14
CA HIS A 276 -5.97 -8.65 20.81
C HIS A 276 -6.62 -7.36 20.28
N ILE A 277 -7.05 -6.47 21.18
CA ILE A 277 -7.65 -5.18 20.87
C ILE A 277 -6.59 -4.27 20.23
N THR A 278 -6.90 -3.75 19.05
CA THR A 278 -5.97 -2.92 18.28
C THR A 278 -6.16 -1.43 18.57
N ALA A 279 -5.35 -0.58 17.95
CA ALA A 279 -5.57 0.86 17.99
C ALA A 279 -6.87 1.29 17.25
N ASN A 280 -7.49 0.41 16.45
CA ASN A 280 -8.82 0.61 15.90
C ASN A 280 -9.74 -0.54 16.34
N PRO A 281 -10.25 -0.48 17.58
CA PRO A 281 -11.18 -1.48 18.08
C PRO A 281 -12.49 -1.45 17.28
N THR A 282 -13.22 -2.56 17.33
CA THR A 282 -14.62 -2.61 16.95
C THR A 282 -15.46 -1.67 17.84
N LYS A 283 -16.68 -1.34 17.41
CA LYS A 283 -17.57 -0.50 18.22
C LYS A 283 -17.82 -1.09 19.61
N SER A 284 -18.03 -2.41 19.70
CA SER A 284 -18.27 -3.12 20.95
C SER A 284 -17.06 -3.06 21.88
N GLU A 285 -15.88 -3.40 21.39
CA GLU A 285 -14.63 -3.32 22.18
C GLU A 285 -14.37 -1.87 22.64
N ALA A 286 -14.63 -0.88 21.77
CA ALA A 286 -14.43 0.52 22.13
C ALA A 286 -15.38 0.98 23.25
N LEU A 287 -16.64 0.51 23.25
CA LEU A 287 -17.61 0.83 24.29
C LEU A 287 -17.33 0.09 25.60
N GLU A 288 -16.89 -1.16 25.51
CA GLU A 288 -16.63 -2.01 26.67
C GLU A 288 -15.40 -1.57 27.46
N TYR A 289 -14.30 -1.23 26.78
CA TYR A 289 -13.01 -0.98 27.42
C TYR A 289 -12.66 0.49 27.59
N SER A 290 -13.42 1.43 27.02
CA SER A 290 -13.21 2.86 27.26
C SER A 290 -13.72 3.25 28.64
N THR A 291 -12.84 3.83 29.45
CA THR A 291 -13.23 4.42 30.74
C THR A 291 -13.46 5.93 30.62
N GLY A 292 -12.91 6.57 29.58
CA GLY A 292 -13.09 7.98 29.27
C GLY A 292 -14.20 8.24 28.24
N GLY A 293 -13.92 9.15 27.31
CA GLY A 293 -14.81 9.43 26.18
C GLY A 293 -14.50 8.57 24.96
N LEU A 294 -15.51 8.32 24.14
CA LEU A 294 -15.38 7.67 22.84
C LEU A 294 -15.44 8.72 21.73
N THR A 295 -14.35 8.90 20.98
CA THR A 295 -14.35 9.69 19.74
C THR A 295 -14.21 8.77 18.52
N TRP A 296 -14.37 9.32 17.32
CA TRP A 296 -14.17 8.56 16.09
C TRP A 296 -13.68 9.45 14.95
N LEU A 297 -13.10 8.79 13.94
CA LEU A 297 -12.74 9.39 12.67
C LEU A 297 -13.51 8.65 11.57
N ASP A 298 -14.30 9.38 10.78
CA ASP A 298 -14.96 8.82 9.59
C ASP A 298 -14.08 9.05 8.36
N HIS A 299 -13.83 7.99 7.58
CA HIS A 299 -13.05 8.06 6.34
C HIS A 299 -13.45 6.96 5.36
N GLU A 300 -13.75 7.33 4.10
CA GLU A 300 -14.17 6.38 3.04
C GLU A 300 -15.26 5.40 3.51
N ASP A 301 -16.29 5.95 4.14
CA ASP A 301 -17.43 5.19 4.68
C ASP A 301 -17.06 4.18 5.79
N VAL A 302 -15.83 4.25 6.33
CA VAL A 302 -15.38 3.49 7.48
C VAL A 302 -15.22 4.40 8.69
N ARG A 303 -15.82 4.00 9.82
CA ARG A 303 -15.68 4.66 11.12
C ARG A 303 -14.58 4.00 11.93
N TYR A 304 -13.60 4.80 12.37
CA TYR A 304 -12.48 4.40 13.21
C TYR A 304 -12.71 4.85 14.65
N TYR A 305 -12.90 3.92 15.58
CA TYR A 305 -13.18 4.26 16.98
C TYR A 305 -11.89 4.57 17.75
N ARG A 306 -11.95 5.62 18.58
CA ARG A 306 -10.82 6.14 19.36
C ARG A 306 -11.23 6.26 20.83
N PRO A 307 -11.31 5.13 21.55
CA PRO A 307 -11.62 5.16 22.97
C PRO A 307 -10.50 5.84 23.75
N THR A 308 -10.86 6.57 24.81
CA THR A 308 -9.89 7.19 25.72
C THR A 308 -10.03 6.61 27.12
N ILE A 309 -9.01 6.84 27.94
CA ILE A 309 -9.10 6.63 29.39
C ILE A 309 -9.55 7.91 30.11
N THR A 310 -9.95 7.79 31.37
CA THR A 310 -10.24 8.97 32.21
C THR A 310 -8.97 9.75 32.53
N ALA A 311 -9.13 11.00 32.98
CA ALA A 311 -7.99 11.80 33.46
C ALA A 311 -7.35 11.19 34.72
N GLN A 312 -8.16 10.58 35.60
CA GLN A 312 -7.68 9.87 36.78
C GLN A 312 -6.82 8.66 36.38
N GLU A 313 -7.31 7.82 35.48
CA GLU A 313 -6.58 6.64 35.03
C GLU A 313 -5.29 7.01 34.28
N ARG A 314 -5.28 8.10 33.51
CA ARG A 314 -4.03 8.65 32.95
C ARG A 314 -3.02 8.97 34.05
N ALA A 315 -3.44 9.64 35.12
CA ALA A 315 -2.56 10.00 36.22
C ALA A 315 -2.02 8.75 36.94
N GLU A 316 -2.85 7.73 37.12
CA GLU A 316 -2.45 6.43 37.70
C GLU A 316 -1.41 5.70 36.83
N ILE A 317 -1.62 5.65 35.50
CA ILE A 317 -0.65 5.07 34.56
C ILE A 317 0.69 5.81 34.66
N TYR A 318 0.69 7.14 34.69
CA TYR A 318 1.91 7.92 34.81
C TYR A 318 2.60 7.76 36.16
N ALA A 319 1.87 7.76 37.26
CA ALA A 319 2.45 7.54 38.58
C ALA A 319 3.12 6.17 38.67
N LYS A 320 2.45 5.12 38.17
CA LYS A 320 3.01 3.76 38.10
C LYS A 320 4.25 3.71 37.22
N PHE A 321 4.18 4.26 36.01
CA PHE A 321 5.30 4.26 35.06
C PHE A 321 6.51 5.02 35.61
N ASP A 322 6.30 6.18 36.21
CA ASP A 322 7.38 6.98 36.81
C ASP A 322 8.03 6.24 38.00
N ALA A 323 7.24 5.54 38.82
CA ALA A 323 7.76 4.72 39.91
C ALA A 323 8.63 3.55 39.39
N GLU A 324 8.21 2.88 38.31
CA GLU A 324 9.01 1.84 37.66
C GLU A 324 10.32 2.38 37.08
N GLN A 325 10.30 3.59 36.51
CA GLN A 325 11.49 4.25 35.96
C GLN A 325 12.46 4.75 37.05
N ALA A 326 12.00 4.98 38.27
CA ALA A 326 12.86 5.41 39.38
C ALA A 326 13.72 4.26 39.96
N ILE A 327 13.33 3.01 39.70
CA ILE A 327 14.04 1.81 40.18
C ILE A 327 15.18 1.39 39.23
N GLN A 328 15.13 1.83 37.97
CA GLN A 328 16.06 1.48 36.88
C GLN A 328 17.28 2.42 36.82
#